data_AF-A0A955B431-F1
#
_entry.id   AF-A0A955B431-F1
#
_cell.length_a   1.000
_cell.length_b   1.000
_cell.length_c   1.000
_cell.angle_alpha   90.00
_cell.angle_beta   90.00
_cell.angle_gamma   90.00
#
_symmetry.space_group_name_H-M   'P 1'
#
loop_
_entity.id
_entity.type
_entity.pdbx_description
1 polymer ?
#
loop_
_entity_poly.entity_id
_entity_poly.type
_entity_poly.pdbx_seq_one_letter_code
_entity_poly.pdbx_strand_id
1 'polypeptide(L)'
;MKQMLFYENVVPVSSQLHRDLCVERADFEFASHVNSVPLTAIEMPLAAREYTIVFAGNDEAVVPVVVLGVENSQNLYLDENKAWKADYIPAFVRRYPFVFNQNQDATQFTLCIDESWAGCNREGRGQRLFDENGEQTQYLKTML
;
A
#
# COMPACT_ATOMS: atom_id res chain seq x y z
N MET A 1 0.51 15.33 -8.53
CA MET A 1 0.01 15.34 -7.13
C MET A 1 0.17 13.93 -6.58
N LYS A 2 0.93 13.75 -5.49
CA LYS A 2 1.09 12.45 -4.84
C LYS A 2 -0.23 12.17 -4.11
N GLN A 3 -1.13 11.39 -4.72
CA GLN A 3 -2.40 11.07 -4.10
C GLN A 3 -2.12 10.17 -2.89
N MET A 4 -2.03 10.79 -1.71
CA MET A 4 -1.95 10.12 -0.43
C MET A 4 -3.36 9.62 -0.11
N LEU A 5 -3.70 8.46 -0.69
CA LEU A 5 -5.03 7.84 -0.62
C LEU A 5 -5.41 7.54 0.84
N PHE A 6 -4.86 6.45 1.38
CA PHE A 6 -5.01 6.03 2.79
C PHE A 6 -3.67 6.06 3.54
N TYR A 7 -2.69 6.76 2.97
CA TYR A 7 -1.36 6.95 3.57
C TYR A 7 -1.34 8.32 4.26
N GLU A 8 -0.89 8.40 5.50
CA GLU A 8 -0.82 9.67 6.23
C GLU A 8 0.61 10.18 6.41
N ASN A 9 1.53 9.34 6.90
CA ASN A 9 2.93 9.74 7.17
C ASN A 9 3.93 8.80 6.50
N VAL A 10 4.17 9.03 5.21
CA VAL A 10 5.06 8.20 4.38
C VAL A 10 6.51 8.67 4.48
N VAL A 11 7.37 7.82 5.07
CA VAL A 11 8.81 8.08 5.19
C VAL A 11 9.66 6.95 4.58
N PRO A 12 10.88 7.23 4.08
CA PRO A 12 11.77 6.19 3.55
C PRO A 12 12.17 5.17 4.62
N VAL A 13 12.06 3.88 4.30
CA VAL A 13 12.53 2.81 5.20
C VAL A 13 14.05 2.91 5.34
N SER A 14 14.52 2.93 6.59
CA SER A 14 15.92 3.12 6.97
C SER A 14 16.23 2.36 8.25
N SER A 15 17.39 1.69 8.29
CA SER A 15 17.86 0.97 9.48
C SER A 15 18.12 1.90 10.66
N GLN A 16 18.40 3.19 10.42
CA GLN A 16 18.66 4.16 11.48
C GLN A 16 17.37 4.54 12.22
N LEU A 17 16.27 4.73 11.48
CA LEU A 17 14.97 5.16 12.04
C LEU A 17 14.12 3.97 12.50
N HIS A 18 14.16 2.87 11.75
CA HIS A 18 13.20 1.77 11.88
C HIS A 18 13.83 0.48 12.43
N ARG A 19 15.02 0.55 13.06
CA ARG A 19 15.73 -0.64 13.59
C ARG A 19 14.86 -1.52 14.49
N ASP A 20 14.11 -0.87 15.36
CA ASP A 20 13.24 -1.50 16.35
C ASP A 20 11.77 -1.46 15.96
N LEU A 21 11.48 -1.05 14.72
CA LEU A 21 10.11 -1.04 14.22
C LEU A 21 9.66 -2.46 13.89
N CYS A 22 8.50 -2.82 14.41
CA CYS A 22 7.75 -4.00 14.06
C CYS A 22 6.47 -3.60 13.33
N VAL A 23 6.06 -4.44 12.39
CA VAL A 23 4.87 -4.21 11.56
C VAL A 23 3.94 -5.41 11.70
N GLU A 24 2.74 -5.16 12.20
CA GLU A 24 1.69 -6.17 12.25
C GLU A 24 1.13 -6.47 10.87
N ARG A 25 0.38 -7.57 10.76
CA ARG A 25 -0.39 -7.83 9.55
C ARG A 25 -1.60 -6.90 9.55
N ALA A 26 -1.71 -6.04 8.53
CA ALA A 26 -2.87 -5.18 8.35
C ALA A 26 -4.11 -6.01 7.99
N ASP A 27 -5.26 -5.66 8.58
CA ASP A 27 -6.56 -5.87 7.94
C ASP A 27 -6.75 -4.83 6.82
N PHE A 28 -7.89 -4.81 6.13
CA PHE A 28 -8.13 -3.85 5.06
C PHE A 28 -8.92 -2.61 5.49
N GLU A 29 -9.05 -2.36 6.80
CA GLU A 29 -9.84 -1.22 7.29
C GLU A 29 -9.25 0.12 6.85
N PHE A 30 -7.93 0.21 6.68
CA PHE A 30 -7.25 1.40 6.16
C PHE A 30 -7.81 1.85 4.80
N ALA A 31 -8.35 0.91 3.99
CA ALA A 31 -8.89 1.19 2.67
C ALA A 31 -10.40 1.49 2.67
N SER A 32 -11.04 1.62 3.83
CA SER A 32 -12.49 1.85 3.96
C SER A 32 -12.96 3.17 3.34
N HIS A 33 -12.11 4.20 3.38
CA HIS A 33 -12.43 5.57 2.96
C HIS A 33 -11.84 5.97 1.60
N VAL A 34 -11.58 4.99 0.73
CA VAL A 34 -11.15 5.24 -0.66
C VAL A 34 -12.11 4.61 -1.66
N ASN A 35 -12.42 5.33 -2.73
CA ASN A 35 -13.31 4.84 -3.79
C ASN A 35 -12.58 4.29 -5.02
N SER A 36 -11.25 4.38 -5.03
CA SER A 36 -10.41 3.89 -6.11
C SER A 36 -8.99 3.69 -5.62
N VAL A 37 -8.28 2.75 -6.26
CA VAL A 37 -6.85 2.53 -6.00
C VAL A 37 -6.10 2.29 -7.31
N PRO A 38 -4.84 2.76 -7.42
CA PRO A 38 -4.04 2.57 -8.62
C PRO A 38 -3.69 1.10 -8.84
N LEU A 39 -3.50 0.78 -10.11
CA LEU A 39 -3.14 -0.53 -10.61
C LEU A 39 -1.86 -0.42 -11.45
N THR A 40 -1.05 -1.47 -11.50
CA THR A 40 0.01 -1.59 -12.51
C THR A 40 -0.49 -2.41 -13.71
N ALA A 41 0.09 -2.18 -14.89
CA ALA A 41 -0.38 -2.83 -16.12
C ALA A 41 -0.38 -4.38 -16.03
N ILE A 42 0.56 -4.97 -15.29
CA ILE A 42 0.66 -6.43 -15.12
C ILE A 42 -0.47 -7.03 -14.27
N GLU A 43 -1.15 -6.21 -13.47
CA GLU A 43 -2.26 -6.65 -12.63
C GLU A 43 -3.59 -6.67 -13.39
N MET A 44 -3.70 -5.91 -14.49
CA MET A 44 -4.94 -5.74 -15.26
C MET A 44 -5.64 -7.05 -15.64
N PRO A 45 -4.95 -8.11 -16.13
CA PRO A 45 -5.64 -9.35 -16.51
C PRO A 45 -6.36 -10.05 -15.35
N LEU A 46 -5.79 -9.97 -14.14
CA LEU A 46 -6.42 -10.56 -12.94
C LEU A 46 -7.49 -9.62 -12.39
N ALA A 47 -7.20 -8.32 -12.31
CA ALA A 47 -8.15 -7.34 -11.81
C ALA A 47 -9.41 -7.21 -12.70
N ALA A 48 -9.28 -7.26 -14.03
CA ALA A 48 -10.40 -7.10 -14.94
C ALA A 48 -11.49 -8.19 -14.81
N ARG A 49 -11.22 -9.28 -14.07
CA ARG A 49 -12.18 -10.35 -13.80
C ARG A 49 -13.28 -9.94 -12.82
N GLU A 50 -13.00 -8.99 -11.94
CA GLU A 50 -13.88 -8.63 -10.80
C GLU A 50 -14.01 -7.12 -10.58
N TYR A 51 -13.13 -6.31 -11.19
CA TYR A 51 -13.10 -4.86 -11.05
C TYR A 51 -13.45 -4.14 -12.34
N THR A 52 -14.10 -2.99 -12.18
CA THR A 52 -14.12 -1.97 -13.23
C THR A 52 -12.79 -1.23 -13.20
N ILE A 53 -12.02 -1.32 -14.28
CA ILE A 53 -10.77 -0.59 -14.48
C ILE A 53 -11.08 0.68 -15.28
N VAL A 54 -10.71 1.83 -14.74
CA VAL A 54 -10.78 3.12 -15.43
C VAL A 54 -9.41 3.77 -15.48
N PHE A 55 -9.24 4.73 -16.38
CA PHE A 55 -8.02 5.49 -16.52
C PHE A 55 -8.26 6.90 -15.97
N ALA A 56 -7.69 7.20 -14.81
CA ALA A 56 -7.87 8.46 -14.11
C ALA A 56 -6.62 9.33 -14.28
N GLY A 57 -6.80 10.66 -14.32
CA GLY A 57 -5.69 11.59 -14.50
C GLY A 57 -6.06 12.81 -15.31
N ASN A 58 -5.05 13.44 -15.90
CA ASN A 58 -5.19 14.56 -16.83
C ASN A 58 -4.45 14.24 -18.15
N ASP A 59 -4.39 15.21 -19.06
CA ASP A 59 -3.76 15.03 -20.38
C ASP A 59 -2.27 14.68 -20.33
N GLU A 60 -1.59 14.96 -19.21
CA GLU A 60 -0.15 14.73 -19.03
C GLU A 60 0.16 13.41 -18.34
N ALA A 61 -0.72 12.95 -17.46
CA ALA A 61 -0.50 11.77 -16.64
C ALA A 61 -1.82 11.03 -16.43
N VAL A 62 -1.90 9.83 -17.02
CA VAL A 62 -3.02 8.92 -16.90
C VAL A 62 -2.55 7.65 -16.21
N VAL A 63 -3.27 7.24 -15.17
CA VAL A 63 -2.99 6.02 -14.41
C VAL A 63 -4.22 5.11 -14.41
N PRO A 64 -4.03 3.80 -14.62
CA PRO A 64 -5.12 2.85 -14.45
C PRO A 64 -5.44 2.70 -12.96
N VAL A 65 -6.73 2.72 -12.64
CA VAL A 65 -7.25 2.55 -11.29
C VAL A 65 -8.41 1.55 -11.33
N VAL A 66 -8.59 0.79 -10.25
CA VAL A 66 -9.83 0.06 -10.03
C VAL A 66 -10.82 0.94 -9.28
N VAL A 67 -12.09 0.88 -9.65
CA VAL A 67 -13.19 1.55 -8.93
C VAL A 67 -13.66 0.64 -7.80
N LEU A 68 -13.71 1.17 -6.58
CA LEU A 68 -14.09 0.45 -5.37
C LEU A 68 -15.47 0.84 -4.82
N GLY A 69 -15.98 2.01 -5.20
CA GLY A 69 -17.29 2.52 -4.78
C GLY A 69 -17.81 3.59 -5.71
N VAL A 70 -19.10 3.90 -5.60
CA VAL A 70 -19.77 4.92 -6.43
C VAL A 70 -19.61 6.29 -5.79
N GLU A 71 -19.75 6.35 -4.47
CA GLU A 71 -19.59 7.58 -3.70
C GLU A 71 -18.12 7.84 -3.37
N ASN A 72 -17.81 9.11 -3.07
CA ASN A 72 -16.50 9.46 -2.55
C ASN A 72 -16.29 8.77 -1.19
N SER A 73 -15.05 8.37 -0.92
CA SER A 73 -14.67 7.73 0.34
C SER A 73 -15.47 6.48 0.71
N GLN A 74 -15.88 5.71 -0.30
CA GLN A 74 -16.61 4.46 -0.13
C GLN A 74 -15.86 3.30 -0.79
N ASN A 75 -15.61 2.24 -0.01
CA ASN A 75 -15.09 0.97 -0.52
C ASN A 75 -16.12 -0.16 -0.34
N LEU A 76 -16.73 -0.62 -1.43
CA LEU A 76 -17.73 -1.71 -1.43
C LEU A 76 -17.09 -3.11 -1.47
N TYR A 77 -15.77 -3.20 -1.62
CA TYR A 77 -15.00 -4.45 -1.61
C TYR A 77 -14.53 -4.86 -0.22
N LEU A 78 -15.04 -4.23 0.85
CA LEU A 78 -14.84 -4.69 2.22
C LEU A 78 -16.10 -5.38 2.75
N ASP A 79 -15.93 -6.48 3.49
CA ASP A 79 -17.02 -7.09 4.27
C ASP A 79 -17.11 -6.51 5.69
N GLU A 80 -18.06 -7.01 6.47
CA GLU A 80 -18.28 -6.59 7.86
C GLU A 80 -17.08 -6.89 8.77
N ASN A 81 -16.24 -7.86 8.40
CA ASN A 81 -15.01 -8.23 9.12
C ASN A 81 -13.77 -7.52 8.57
N LYS A 82 -13.95 -6.53 7.68
CA LYS A 82 -12.87 -5.78 7.02
C LYS A 82 -11.98 -6.67 6.16
N ALA A 83 -12.49 -7.82 5.73
CA ALA A 83 -11.86 -8.67 4.74
C ALA A 83 -12.17 -8.16 3.33
N TRP A 84 -11.24 -8.41 2.40
CA TRP A 84 -11.40 -7.99 1.01
C TRP A 84 -12.28 -8.98 0.23
N LYS A 85 -13.29 -8.47 -0.47
CA LYS A 85 -14.33 -9.22 -1.19
C LYS A 85 -14.03 -9.36 -2.68
N ALA A 86 -12.88 -9.93 -3.03
CA ALA A 86 -12.51 -10.31 -4.40
C ALA A 86 -11.35 -11.30 -4.36
N ASP A 87 -11.22 -12.14 -5.39
CA ASP A 87 -10.12 -13.10 -5.50
C ASP A 87 -8.77 -12.38 -5.75
N TYR A 88 -8.80 -11.29 -6.51
CA TYR A 88 -7.62 -10.47 -6.75
C TYR A 88 -7.61 -9.23 -5.85
N ILE A 89 -6.53 -8.98 -5.11
CA ILE A 89 -6.36 -7.74 -4.31
C ILE A 89 -5.27 -6.88 -4.97
N PRO A 90 -5.53 -5.61 -5.32
CA PRO A 90 -4.53 -4.73 -5.92
C PRO A 90 -3.25 -4.67 -5.07
N ALA A 91 -2.08 -4.68 -5.71
CA ALA A 91 -0.78 -4.64 -5.04
C ALA A 91 -0.62 -3.38 -4.17
N PHE A 92 -1.20 -2.25 -4.59
CA PHE A 92 -1.23 -1.01 -3.82
C PHE A 92 -1.94 -1.16 -2.46
N VAL A 93 -2.94 -2.03 -2.39
CA VAL A 93 -3.67 -2.36 -1.15
C VAL A 93 -2.89 -3.42 -0.35
N ARG A 94 -2.47 -4.52 -0.99
CA ARG A 94 -1.78 -5.63 -0.32
C ARG A 94 -0.47 -5.24 0.38
N ARG A 95 0.18 -4.17 -0.07
CA ARG A 95 1.48 -3.74 0.45
C ARG A 95 1.39 -2.78 1.63
N TYR A 96 0.22 -2.26 1.97
CA TYR A 96 0.09 -1.36 3.13
C TYR A 96 0.67 -2.02 4.40
N PRO A 97 1.50 -1.32 5.19
CA PRO A 97 1.78 0.14 5.17
C PRO A 97 2.93 0.58 4.24
N PHE A 98 3.43 -0.29 3.36
CA PHE A 98 4.55 0.02 2.46
C PHE A 98 4.12 0.53 1.09
N VAL A 99 4.88 1.48 0.56
CA VAL A 99 4.70 2.03 -0.79
C VAL A 99 6.05 2.32 -1.44
N PHE A 100 6.16 2.11 -2.75
CA PHE A 100 7.32 2.57 -3.49
C PHE A 100 7.13 4.01 -3.94
N ASN A 101 8.08 4.86 -3.57
CA ASN A 101 8.20 6.20 -4.11
C ASN A 101 9.23 6.22 -5.24
N GLN A 102 8.87 6.83 -6.37
CA GLN A 102 9.81 7.08 -7.46
C GLN A 102 10.42 8.47 -7.30
N ASN A 103 11.70 8.61 -7.60
CA ASN A 103 12.31 9.92 -7.83
C ASN A 103 11.76 10.56 -9.12
N GLN A 104 12.00 11.86 -9.31
CA GLN A 104 11.45 12.62 -10.46
C GLN A 104 11.83 12.01 -11.82
N ASP A 105 13.00 11.38 -11.91
CA ASP A 105 13.51 10.76 -13.14
C ASP A 105 13.03 9.30 -13.32
N ALA A 106 12.22 8.76 -12.39
CA ALA A 106 11.74 7.37 -12.37
C ALA A 106 12.83 6.29 -12.46
N THR A 107 14.08 6.63 -12.11
CA THR A 107 15.24 5.74 -12.16
C THR A 107 15.49 5.01 -10.85
N GLN A 108 14.97 5.53 -9.74
CA GLN A 108 15.16 4.96 -8.41
C GLN A 108 13.84 4.79 -7.70
N PHE A 109 13.65 3.60 -7.16
CA PHE A 109 12.52 3.24 -6.31
C PHE A 109 13.00 3.20 -4.86
N THR A 110 12.37 4.00 -4.01
CA THR A 110 12.61 3.98 -2.56
C THR A 110 11.40 3.34 -1.90
N LEU A 111 11.64 2.26 -1.15
CA LEU A 111 10.60 1.70 -0.28
C LEU A 111 10.34 2.68 0.87
N CYS A 112 9.10 3.10 1.00
CA CYS A 112 8.63 3.94 2.09
C CYS A 112 7.60 3.17 2.92
N ILE A 113 7.39 3.61 4.15
CA ILE A 113 6.41 3.07 5.09
C ILE A 113 5.57 4.20 5.66
N ASP A 114 4.28 3.94 5.89
CA ASP A 114 3.42 4.78 6.71
C ASP A 114 3.66 4.50 8.20
N GLU A 115 4.42 5.35 8.86
CA GLU A 115 4.71 5.19 10.29
C GLU A 115 3.53 5.58 11.18
N SER A 116 2.52 6.28 10.65
CA SER A 116 1.33 6.67 11.44
C SER A 116 0.40 5.50 11.73
N TRP A 117 0.51 4.41 10.95
CA TRP A 117 -0.36 3.26 11.12
C TRP A 117 -0.14 2.59 12.47
N ALA A 118 -1.21 2.33 13.22
CA ALA A 118 -1.13 1.74 14.57
C ALA A 118 -0.46 0.35 14.63
N GLY A 119 -0.43 -0.38 13.51
CA GLY A 119 0.30 -1.64 13.40
C GLY A 119 1.82 -1.48 13.28
N CYS A 120 2.32 -0.29 12.97
CA CYS A 120 3.72 0.10 13.09
C CYS A 120 4.02 0.44 14.56
N ASN A 121 4.81 -0.39 15.23
CA ASN A 121 5.00 -0.30 16.68
C ASN A 121 6.44 -0.61 17.09
N ARG A 122 6.81 -0.21 18.31
CA ARG A 122 8.09 -0.55 18.96
C ARG A 122 7.91 -1.50 20.15
N GLU A 123 6.75 -2.15 20.22
CA GLU A 123 6.36 -3.07 21.30
C GLU A 123 6.72 -4.53 20.97
N GLY A 124 7.29 -4.77 19.78
CA GLY A 124 7.63 -6.12 19.33
C GLY A 124 6.49 -6.88 18.67
N ARG A 125 5.34 -6.24 18.39
CA ARG A 125 4.18 -6.90 17.77
C ARG A 125 4.38 -7.02 16.26
N GLY A 126 4.20 -8.22 15.72
CA GLY A 126 4.32 -8.47 14.28
C GLY A 126 5.74 -8.86 13.84
N GLN A 127 6.18 -8.34 12.69
CA GLN A 127 7.48 -8.67 12.07
C GLN A 127 8.44 -7.47 12.14
N ARG A 128 9.69 -7.72 12.57
CA ARG A 128 10.74 -6.69 12.55
C ARG A 128 11.20 -6.39 11.13
N LEU A 129 11.51 -5.12 10.84
CA LEU A 129 12.10 -4.71 9.56
C LEU A 129 13.60 -4.99 9.47
N PHE A 130 14.31 -4.78 10.58
CA PHE A 130 15.75 -4.98 10.70
C PHE A 130 16.07 -5.91 11.88
N ASP A 131 17.15 -6.67 11.73
CA ASP A 131 17.68 -7.52 12.78
C ASP A 131 18.59 -6.76 13.77
N GLU A 132 19.14 -7.47 14.74
CA GLU A 132 20.03 -6.91 15.77
C GLU A 132 21.32 -6.33 15.19
N ASN A 133 21.76 -6.76 14.01
CA ASN A 133 22.94 -6.24 13.33
C ASN A 133 22.61 -5.02 12.44
N GLY A 134 21.32 -4.68 12.29
CA GLY A 134 20.85 -3.62 11.42
C GLY A 134 20.69 -4.07 9.96
N GLU A 135 20.73 -5.37 9.69
CA GLU A 135 20.48 -5.94 8.37
C GLU A 135 18.97 -6.15 8.13
N GLN A 136 18.56 -6.16 6.86
CA GLN A 136 17.16 -6.35 6.47
C GLN A 136 16.71 -7.78 6.81
N THR A 137 15.59 -7.91 7.52
CA THR A 137 14.97 -9.21 7.77
C THR A 137 14.41 -9.82 6.49
N GLN A 138 14.11 -11.12 6.52
CA GLN A 138 13.41 -11.77 5.41
C GLN A 138 12.06 -11.11 5.12
N TYR A 139 11.36 -10.63 6.16
CA TYR A 139 10.11 -9.89 6.01
C TYR A 139 10.31 -8.62 5.18
N LEU A 140 11.28 -7.76 5.54
CA LEU A 140 11.54 -6.54 4.77
C LEU A 140 11.98 -6.85 3.33
N LYS A 141 12.76 -7.92 3.11
CA LYS A 141 13.16 -8.37 1.77
C LYS A 141 11.98 -8.79 0.89
N THR A 142 10.90 -9.32 1.47
CA THR A 142 9.68 -9.65 0.69
C THR A 142 8.86 -8.42 0.29
N MET A 143 9.15 -7.26 0.88
CA MET A 143 8.49 -5.99 0.54
C MET A 143 9.26 -5.17 -0.52
N LEU A 144 10.51 -5.57 -0.83
CA LEU A 144 11.34 -5.00 -1.90
C LEU A 144 11.02 -5.62 -3.27
#